data_AF-A0A540W3Q9-F1
#
_entry.id   AF-A0A540W3Q9-F1
#
_cell.length_a   1.000
_cell.length_b   1.000
_cell.length_c   1.000
_cell.angle_alpha   90.00
_cell.angle_beta   90.00
_cell.angle_gamma   90.00
#
_symmetry.space_group_name_H-M   'P 1'
#
loop_
_entity.id
_entity.type
_entity.pdbx_description
1 polymer ?
#
loop_
_entity_poly.entity_id
_entity_poly.type
_entity_poly.pdbx_seq_one_letter_code
_entity_poly.pdbx_strand_id
1 'polypeptide(L)'
;MPGSHHSRARVARRIATAAAYGGGGLGLLGMGLAGVLITEGRLAIRAVGVLEGDPPKADGLYGDGFVDPADAGRKPLVLAFLGDSTAVGLGVRRSRETPGSLLAAGLASVAEHRVELVNVAVSGARSDDLARQVRHALTARPDVAVIMIGANDVRRRTPPTQAVRLLGEAVRDLRTFGCEVVVGTCPDLGTIKPVRPPLRWLARRVSRQLAAAQTIAVVEAGGRTVSLGSLLGPEFAARPELFASDRFHPSAQGYATAAMAVLPSVCAALDLWPQEMAPPEPGNREAVLPMAVAAATAAGRSGTEVASAIEGAGGRRWALVKQRLRFALPAGIGPDTSASSHPEPDDARTTWE
;
A
#
# COMPACT_ATOMS: atom_id res chain seq x y z
N MET A 1 -70.68 18.56 13.16
CA MET A 1 -69.75 17.44 13.45
C MET A 1 -68.34 17.97 13.67
N PRO A 2 -67.95 18.29 14.93
CA PRO A 2 -66.61 18.76 15.26
C PRO A 2 -65.72 17.56 15.62
N GLY A 3 -64.96 17.01 14.66
CA GLY A 3 -64.16 15.78 14.88
C GLY A 3 -62.74 15.77 14.30
N SER A 4 -62.36 16.71 13.44
CA SER A 4 -61.11 16.62 12.67
C SER A 4 -59.91 17.39 13.27
N HIS A 5 -60.12 18.33 14.19
CA HIS A 5 -59.04 19.15 14.76
C HIS A 5 -58.32 18.51 15.96
N HIS A 6 -58.97 17.61 16.70
CA HIS A 6 -58.37 16.97 17.89
C HIS A 6 -57.40 15.82 17.57
N SER A 7 -57.43 15.28 16.35
CA SER A 7 -56.54 14.20 15.93
C SER A 7 -55.14 14.71 15.54
N ARG A 8 -55.06 15.81 14.78
CA ARG A 8 -53.80 16.43 14.34
C ARG A 8 -52.99 17.01 15.50
N ALA A 9 -53.64 17.61 16.49
CA ALA A 9 -52.97 18.16 17.67
C ALA A 9 -52.32 17.06 18.55
N ARG A 10 -52.92 15.88 18.65
CA ARG A 10 -52.34 14.76 19.41
C ARG A 10 -51.17 14.08 18.69
N VAL A 11 -51.23 13.99 17.36
CA VAL A 11 -50.12 13.48 16.55
C VAL A 11 -48.93 14.45 16.57
N ALA A 12 -49.16 15.75 16.41
CA ALA A 12 -48.12 16.77 16.50
C ALA A 12 -47.47 16.79 17.90
N ARG A 13 -48.27 16.66 18.98
CA ARG A 13 -47.75 16.62 20.35
C ARG A 13 -46.96 15.35 20.64
N ARG A 14 -47.31 14.20 20.05
CA ARG A 14 -46.54 12.93 20.13
C ARG A 14 -45.22 12.98 19.34
N ILE A 15 -45.20 13.62 18.16
CA ILE A 15 -43.96 13.81 17.38
C ILE A 15 -43.02 14.78 18.10
N ALA A 16 -43.55 15.87 18.67
CA ALA A 16 -42.77 16.83 19.44
C ALA A 16 -42.22 16.24 20.75
N THR A 17 -42.96 15.37 21.45
CA THR A 17 -42.46 14.67 22.65
C THR A 17 -41.47 13.55 22.30
N ALA A 18 -41.64 12.84 21.18
CA ALA A 18 -40.64 11.90 20.68
C ALA A 18 -39.33 12.58 20.27
N ALA A 19 -39.39 13.81 19.72
CA ALA A 19 -38.21 14.62 19.44
C ALA A 19 -37.55 15.16 20.72
N ALA A 20 -38.34 15.58 21.71
CA ALA A 20 -37.83 16.14 22.98
C ALA A 20 -37.22 15.08 23.91
N TYR A 21 -37.74 13.85 23.93
CA TYR A 21 -37.28 12.79 24.85
C TYR A 21 -36.56 11.62 24.16
N GLY A 22 -36.74 11.41 22.85
CA GLY A 22 -36.10 10.32 22.09
C GLY A 22 -34.96 10.76 21.17
N GLY A 23 -34.92 12.03 20.73
CA GLY A 23 -33.90 12.56 19.81
C GLY A 23 -32.70 13.25 20.49
N GLY A 24 -32.90 13.82 21.68
CA GLY A 24 -31.88 14.61 22.37
C GLY A 24 -30.65 13.82 22.80
N GLY A 25 -30.84 12.61 23.35
CA GLY A 25 -29.74 11.75 23.81
C GLY A 25 -28.87 11.24 22.67
N LEU A 26 -29.49 10.76 21.57
CA LEU A 26 -28.77 10.31 20.37
C LEU A 26 -28.08 11.48 19.65
N GLY A 27 -28.70 12.66 19.60
CA GLY A 27 -28.11 13.87 19.04
C GLY A 27 -26.90 14.37 19.85
N LEU A 28 -27.00 14.40 21.18
CA LEU A 28 -25.90 14.80 22.07
C LEU A 28 -24.74 13.78 22.07
N LEU A 29 -25.04 12.48 22.08
CA LEU A 29 -24.03 11.43 21.94
C LEU A 29 -23.33 11.47 20.58
N GLY A 30 -24.08 11.71 19.51
CA GLY A 30 -23.55 11.89 18.16
C GLY A 30 -22.64 13.12 18.04
N MET A 31 -23.04 14.26 18.60
CA MET A 31 -22.21 15.47 18.65
C MET A 31 -20.96 15.28 19.51
N GLY A 32 -21.07 14.59 20.66
CA GLY A 32 -19.93 14.25 21.51
C GLY A 32 -18.90 13.38 20.78
N LEU A 33 -19.34 12.31 20.12
CA LEU A 33 -18.46 11.45 19.33
C LEU A 33 -17.82 12.20 18.15
N ALA A 34 -18.58 13.04 17.45
CA ALA A 34 -18.04 13.88 16.38
C ALA A 34 -16.96 14.85 16.91
N GLY A 35 -17.19 15.46 18.08
CA GLY A 35 -16.22 16.30 18.76
C GLY A 35 -14.93 15.56 19.11
N VAL A 36 -15.02 14.33 19.62
CA VAL A 36 -13.87 13.46 19.90
C VAL A 36 -13.10 13.17 18.61
N LEU A 37 -13.76 12.73 17.54
CA LEU A 37 -13.13 12.41 16.27
C LEU A 37 -12.41 13.62 15.64
N ILE A 38 -13.04 14.81 15.69
CA ILE A 38 -12.42 16.05 15.20
C ILE A 38 -11.19 16.41 16.03
N THR A 39 -11.27 16.28 17.36
CA THR A 39 -10.16 16.58 18.27
C THR A 39 -9.00 15.62 18.07
N GLU A 40 -9.27 14.32 18.00
CA GLU A 40 -8.27 13.30 17.68
C GLU A 40 -7.64 13.52 16.31
N GLY A 41 -8.43 13.93 15.31
CA GLY A 41 -7.91 14.24 13.98
C GLY A 41 -6.94 15.42 14.01
N ARG A 42 -7.27 16.49 14.75
CA ARG A 42 -6.38 17.65 14.95
C ARG A 42 -5.10 17.26 15.70
N LEU A 43 -5.21 16.45 16.75
CA LEU A 43 -4.05 15.97 17.50
C LEU A 43 -3.16 15.06 16.65
N ALA A 44 -3.75 14.18 15.84
CA ALA A 44 -3.02 13.31 14.93
C ALA A 44 -2.27 14.14 13.88
N ILE A 45 -2.91 15.15 13.26
CA ILE A 45 -2.26 16.03 12.29
C ILE A 45 -1.10 16.80 12.93
N ARG A 46 -1.25 17.30 14.15
CA ARG A 46 -0.17 17.98 14.88
C ARG A 46 0.97 17.04 15.30
N ALA A 47 0.65 15.78 15.54
CA ALA A 47 1.63 14.76 15.91
C ALA A 47 2.32 14.14 14.69
N VAL A 48 1.71 14.16 13.51
CA VAL A 48 2.44 13.84 12.28
C VAL A 48 3.45 14.96 12.05
N GLY A 49 4.74 14.59 12.02
CA GLY A 49 5.80 15.54 11.75
C GLY A 49 5.71 16.08 10.32
N VAL A 50 6.38 17.20 10.05
CA VAL A 50 6.60 17.65 8.68
C VAL A 50 7.97 17.12 8.27
N LEU A 51 8.02 16.40 7.16
CA LEU A 51 9.30 16.09 6.52
C LEU A 51 9.76 17.32 5.75
N GLU A 52 10.93 17.84 6.09
CA GLU A 52 11.56 18.95 5.38
C GLU A 52 12.34 18.44 4.17
N GLY A 53 12.15 19.14 3.05
CA GLY A 53 12.84 18.91 1.78
C GLY A 53 12.04 18.02 0.82
N ASP A 54 12.35 18.19 -0.47
CA ASP A 54 11.84 17.28 -1.49
C ASP A 54 12.56 15.92 -1.38
N PRO A 55 11.85 14.81 -1.61
CA PRO A 55 12.48 13.50 -1.69
C PRO A 55 13.51 13.47 -2.83
N PRO A 56 14.56 12.64 -2.69
CA PRO A 56 15.62 12.57 -3.68
C PRO A 56 15.09 12.03 -5.01
N LYS A 57 15.49 12.65 -6.13
CA LYS A 57 15.13 12.15 -7.47
C LYS A 57 15.80 10.81 -7.73
N ALA A 58 15.01 9.85 -8.21
CA ALA A 58 15.45 8.48 -8.44
C ALA A 58 15.39 8.07 -9.92
N ASP A 59 14.85 8.91 -10.81
CA ASP A 59 14.81 8.66 -12.25
C ASP A 59 16.19 8.32 -12.81
N GLY A 60 16.22 7.37 -13.75
CA GLY A 60 17.46 6.95 -14.39
C GLY A 60 17.52 5.46 -14.71
N LEU A 61 18.68 5.02 -15.16
CA LEU A 61 18.94 3.62 -15.54
C LEU A 61 19.47 2.81 -14.36
N TYR A 62 18.97 1.57 -14.26
CA TYR A 62 19.31 0.60 -13.24
C TYR A 62 19.72 -0.72 -13.89
N GLY A 63 20.65 -1.43 -13.25
CA GLY A 63 21.02 -2.79 -13.63
C GLY A 63 22.19 -2.95 -14.59
N ASP A 64 23.05 -1.94 -14.74
CA ASP A 64 24.22 -2.01 -15.64
C ASP A 64 25.12 -3.21 -15.37
N GLY A 65 25.22 -3.66 -14.11
CA GLY A 65 26.02 -4.83 -13.73
C GLY A 65 25.38 -6.19 -14.04
N PHE A 66 24.12 -6.23 -14.49
CA PHE A 66 23.41 -7.48 -14.82
C PHE A 66 23.34 -7.74 -16.33
N VAL A 67 23.66 -6.75 -17.16
CA VAL A 67 23.53 -6.86 -18.61
C VAL A 67 24.75 -7.54 -19.21
N ASP A 68 24.52 -8.59 -20.00
CA ASP A 68 25.55 -9.19 -20.85
C ASP A 68 26.09 -8.10 -21.81
N PRO A 69 27.41 -7.90 -21.92
CA PRO A 69 28.00 -6.99 -22.90
C PRO A 69 27.47 -7.15 -24.34
N ALA A 70 27.06 -8.37 -24.72
CA ALA A 70 26.43 -8.64 -26.01
C ALA A 70 25.06 -7.96 -26.19
N ASP A 71 24.34 -7.72 -25.08
CA ASP A 71 23.01 -7.11 -25.04
C ASP A 71 23.03 -5.63 -24.65
N ALA A 72 24.21 -5.01 -24.55
CA ALA A 72 24.37 -3.62 -24.13
C ALA A 72 23.62 -2.59 -25.00
N GLY A 73 23.28 -2.95 -26.25
CA GLY A 73 22.49 -2.13 -27.18
C GLY A 73 20.98 -2.31 -27.11
N ARG A 74 20.47 -3.26 -26.31
CA ARG A 74 19.03 -3.53 -26.17
C ARG A 74 18.36 -2.39 -25.41
N LYS A 75 17.18 -1.95 -25.88
CA LYS A 75 16.40 -0.90 -25.21
C LYS A 75 16.05 -1.34 -23.77
N PRO A 76 16.27 -0.49 -22.76
CA PRO A 76 15.90 -0.81 -21.38
C PRO A 76 14.38 -0.99 -21.24
N LEU A 77 13.97 -1.81 -20.27
CA LEU A 77 12.58 -1.86 -19.81
C LEU A 77 12.24 -0.54 -19.13
N VAL A 78 11.08 0.03 -19.41
CA VAL A 78 10.65 1.30 -18.82
C VAL A 78 9.64 1.02 -17.71
N LEU A 79 10.05 1.29 -16.46
CA LEU A 79 9.21 1.23 -15.27
C LEU A 79 8.72 2.62 -14.92
N ALA A 80 7.40 2.85 -15.02
CA ALA A 80 6.77 4.09 -14.58
C ALA A 80 6.26 4.00 -13.13
N PHE A 81 6.45 5.06 -12.37
CA PHE A 81 5.90 5.22 -11.02
C PHE A 81 4.91 6.38 -10.99
N LEU A 82 3.68 6.11 -10.52
CA LEU A 82 2.60 7.08 -10.38
C LEU A 82 2.06 7.02 -8.95
N GLY A 83 1.52 8.14 -8.47
CA GLY A 83 0.80 8.18 -7.20
C GLY A 83 1.08 9.42 -6.37
N ASP A 84 1.05 9.20 -5.06
CA ASP A 84 1.21 10.22 -4.03
C ASP A 84 2.63 10.26 -3.43
N SER A 85 2.79 10.87 -2.26
CA SER A 85 4.07 10.99 -1.55
C SER A 85 4.76 9.65 -1.28
N THR A 86 3.99 8.57 -1.16
CA THR A 86 4.51 7.21 -1.00
C THR A 86 5.22 6.76 -2.29
N ALA A 87 4.63 7.03 -3.45
CA ALA A 87 5.24 6.71 -4.75
C ALA A 87 6.47 7.58 -5.05
N VAL A 88 6.47 8.84 -4.60
CA VAL A 88 7.65 9.72 -4.72
C VAL A 88 8.81 9.22 -3.84
N GLY A 89 8.53 8.56 -2.72
CA GLY A 89 9.54 8.11 -1.76
C GLY A 89 9.80 9.10 -0.63
N LEU A 90 8.78 9.89 -0.23
CA LEU A 90 8.91 10.83 0.88
C LEU A 90 9.26 10.09 2.18
N GLY A 91 10.26 10.58 2.93
CA GLY A 91 10.73 9.96 4.17
C GLY A 91 12.13 9.35 4.10
N VAL A 92 12.70 9.23 2.90
CA VAL A 92 14.09 8.78 2.70
C VAL A 92 15.03 9.92 2.34
N ARG A 93 16.33 9.69 2.53
CA ARG A 93 17.36 10.71 2.27
C ARG A 93 18.20 10.40 1.02
N ARG A 94 18.20 9.16 0.55
CA ARG A 94 18.99 8.75 -0.63
C ARG A 94 18.09 8.24 -1.75
N SER A 95 18.42 8.56 -3.01
CA SER A 95 17.65 8.12 -4.18
C SER A 95 17.45 6.61 -4.22
N ARG A 96 18.48 5.83 -3.85
CA ARG A 96 18.47 4.35 -3.79
C ARG A 96 17.53 3.75 -2.75
N GLU A 97 17.01 4.56 -1.84
CA GLU A 97 16.09 4.14 -0.77
C GLU A 97 14.62 4.39 -1.17
N THR A 98 14.37 5.03 -2.32
CA THR A 98 13.02 5.26 -2.82
C THR A 98 12.38 3.95 -3.29
N PRO A 99 11.04 3.81 -3.23
CA PRO A 99 10.39 2.60 -3.69
C PRO A 99 10.61 2.35 -5.19
N GLY A 100 10.63 3.41 -5.99
CA GLY A 100 10.92 3.33 -7.42
C GLY A 100 12.31 2.75 -7.69
N SER A 101 13.36 3.26 -7.03
CA SER A 101 14.73 2.75 -7.23
C SER A 101 14.88 1.31 -6.77
N LEU A 102 14.25 0.95 -5.65
CA LEU A 102 14.31 -0.40 -5.09
C LEU A 102 13.61 -1.41 -6.01
N LEU A 103 12.47 -1.04 -6.59
CA LEU A 103 11.79 -1.85 -7.59
C LEU A 103 12.54 -1.92 -8.91
N ALA A 104 13.10 -0.81 -9.40
CA ALA A 104 13.87 -0.78 -10.63
C ALA A 104 15.12 -1.68 -10.53
N ALA A 105 15.86 -1.58 -9.42
CA ALA A 105 17.01 -2.44 -9.16
C ALA A 105 16.62 -3.93 -9.02
N GLY A 106 15.55 -4.23 -8.28
CA GLY A 106 15.05 -5.59 -8.13
C GLY A 106 14.55 -6.19 -9.45
N LEU A 107 13.82 -5.40 -10.24
CA LEU A 107 13.34 -5.81 -11.56
C LEU A 107 14.50 -6.04 -12.51
N ALA A 108 15.49 -5.15 -12.54
CA ALA A 108 16.66 -5.31 -13.40
C ALA A 108 17.47 -6.57 -13.06
N SER A 109 17.57 -6.90 -11.77
CA SER A 109 18.21 -8.14 -11.31
C SER A 109 17.45 -9.39 -11.73
N VAL A 110 16.11 -9.38 -11.69
CA VAL A 110 15.30 -10.56 -12.07
C VAL A 110 15.21 -10.71 -13.59
N ALA A 111 15.13 -9.59 -14.32
CA ALA A 111 15.06 -9.58 -15.77
C ALA A 111 16.42 -9.80 -16.45
N GLU A 112 17.52 -9.72 -15.68
CA GLU A 112 18.90 -9.64 -16.19
C GLU A 112 19.03 -8.59 -17.31
N HIS A 113 18.30 -7.48 -17.15
CA HIS A 113 18.12 -6.46 -18.17
C HIS A 113 18.01 -5.07 -17.56
N ARG A 114 18.47 -4.04 -18.29
CA ARG A 114 18.40 -2.65 -17.83
C ARG A 114 16.96 -2.21 -17.65
N VAL A 115 16.74 -1.43 -16.59
CA VAL A 115 15.46 -0.79 -16.29
C VAL A 115 15.65 0.72 -16.21
N GLU A 116 14.92 1.45 -17.03
CA GLU A 116 14.75 2.89 -16.92
C GLU A 116 13.57 3.20 -16.00
N LEU A 117 13.84 3.87 -14.88
CA LEU A 117 12.82 4.34 -13.96
C LEU A 117 12.36 5.75 -14.35
N VAL A 118 11.06 5.92 -14.50
CA VAL A 118 10.40 7.21 -14.71
C VAL A 118 9.38 7.45 -13.60
N ASN A 119 9.65 8.37 -12.68
CA ASN A 119 8.76 8.70 -11.57
C ASN A 119 8.01 10.01 -11.84
N VAL A 120 6.71 9.90 -12.11
CA VAL A 120 5.81 11.05 -12.33
C VAL A 120 4.86 11.26 -11.16
N ALA A 121 5.07 10.57 -10.04
CA ALA A 121 4.27 10.72 -8.84
C ALA A 121 4.43 12.13 -8.25
N VAL A 122 3.39 12.58 -7.55
CA VAL A 122 3.35 13.94 -6.98
C VAL A 122 2.96 13.85 -5.52
N SER A 123 3.76 14.45 -4.65
CA SER A 123 3.47 14.49 -3.21
C SER A 123 2.12 15.18 -2.96
N GLY A 124 1.26 14.54 -2.17
CA GLY A 124 -0.08 15.05 -1.88
C GLY A 124 -1.14 14.79 -2.96
N ALA A 125 -0.79 14.12 -4.06
CA ALA A 125 -1.74 13.74 -5.11
C ALA A 125 -2.89 12.86 -4.57
N ARG A 126 -4.03 12.97 -5.25
CA ARG A 126 -5.23 12.14 -5.08
C ARG A 126 -5.61 11.51 -6.42
N SER A 127 -6.62 10.65 -6.44
CA SER A 127 -7.04 9.99 -7.67
C SER A 127 -7.42 10.93 -8.83
N ASP A 128 -7.82 12.18 -8.56
CA ASP A 128 -8.08 13.20 -9.61
C ASP A 128 -6.83 13.69 -10.35
N ASP A 129 -5.65 13.44 -9.79
CA ASP A 129 -4.37 13.80 -10.36
C ASP A 129 -3.84 12.77 -11.36
N LEU A 130 -4.34 11.53 -11.28
CA LEU A 130 -3.83 10.39 -12.05
C LEU A 130 -3.90 10.62 -13.56
N ALA A 131 -4.96 11.27 -14.06
CA ALA A 131 -5.07 11.55 -15.49
C ALA A 131 -3.90 12.41 -16.02
N ARG A 132 -3.38 13.35 -15.21
CA ARG A 132 -2.18 14.12 -15.57
C ARG A 132 -0.94 13.25 -15.52
N GLN A 133 -0.78 12.46 -14.46
CA GLN A 133 0.38 11.59 -14.29
C GLN A 133 0.46 10.52 -15.39
N VAL A 134 -0.67 9.92 -15.80
CA VAL A 134 -0.74 8.97 -16.91
C VAL A 134 -0.26 9.61 -18.21
N ARG A 135 -0.73 10.82 -18.55
CA ARG A 135 -0.26 11.53 -19.74
C ARG A 135 1.26 11.75 -19.73
N HIS A 136 1.84 12.06 -18.57
CA HIS A 136 3.27 12.23 -18.43
C HIS A 136 4.02 10.90 -18.52
N ALA A 137 3.54 9.84 -17.87
CA ALA A 137 4.16 8.51 -17.94
C ALA A 137 4.19 7.98 -19.37
N LEU A 138 3.10 8.15 -20.13
CA LEU A 138 2.97 7.65 -21.49
C LEU A 138 3.96 8.27 -22.49
N THR A 139 4.58 9.43 -22.18
CA THR A 139 5.63 9.99 -23.05
C THR A 139 6.87 9.09 -23.10
N ALA A 140 7.14 8.34 -22.04
CA ALA A 140 8.25 7.39 -21.96
C ALA A 140 7.90 5.99 -22.53
N ARG A 141 6.62 5.74 -22.86
CA ARG A 141 6.10 4.43 -23.30
C ARG A 141 6.48 3.29 -22.32
N PRO A 142 5.95 3.31 -21.09
CA PRO A 142 6.31 2.34 -20.06
C PRO A 142 5.86 0.93 -20.42
N ASP A 143 6.72 -0.04 -20.17
CA ASP A 143 6.38 -1.47 -20.27
C ASP A 143 5.56 -1.91 -19.06
N VAL A 144 5.86 -1.32 -17.88
CA VAL A 144 5.10 -1.55 -16.64
C VAL A 144 4.97 -0.27 -15.83
N ALA A 145 3.80 -0.07 -15.22
CA ALA A 145 3.50 1.04 -14.34
C ALA A 145 3.10 0.53 -12.95
N VAL A 146 3.68 1.13 -11.92
CA VAL A 146 3.28 0.91 -10.52
C VAL A 146 2.57 2.16 -10.02
N ILE A 147 1.35 1.98 -9.49
CA ILE A 147 0.55 3.07 -8.93
C ILE A 147 0.40 2.87 -7.42
N MET A 148 0.78 3.86 -6.62
CA MET A 148 0.52 3.88 -5.17
C MET A 148 -0.26 5.13 -4.80
N ILE A 149 -1.57 4.99 -4.58
CA ILE A 149 -2.46 6.12 -4.33
C ILE A 149 -3.67 5.74 -3.47
N GLY A 150 -4.15 6.70 -2.67
CA GLY A 150 -5.41 6.58 -1.93
C GLY A 150 -5.33 7.08 -0.50
N ALA A 151 -4.13 7.23 0.07
CA ALA A 151 -3.97 7.76 1.42
C ALA A 151 -4.52 9.21 1.51
N ASN A 152 -4.23 10.03 0.49
CA ASN A 152 -4.74 11.39 0.42
C ASN A 152 -6.23 11.48 0.09
N ASP A 153 -6.79 10.50 -0.63
CA ASP A 153 -8.23 10.41 -0.87
C ASP A 153 -8.99 10.21 0.44
N VAL A 154 -8.49 9.34 1.32
CA VAL A 154 -9.08 9.18 2.66
C VAL A 154 -8.88 10.43 3.51
N ARG A 155 -7.67 11.00 3.54
CA ARG A 155 -7.37 12.21 4.35
C ARG A 155 -8.19 13.42 3.93
N ARG A 156 -8.33 13.65 2.63
CA ARG A 156 -9.09 14.78 2.06
C ARG A 156 -10.55 14.44 1.78
N ARG A 157 -11.00 13.24 2.17
CA ARG A 157 -12.40 12.78 2.08
C ARG A 157 -12.95 12.81 0.65
N THR A 158 -12.14 12.42 -0.33
CA THR A 158 -12.63 12.16 -1.69
C THR A 158 -13.73 11.09 -1.62
N PRO A 159 -14.86 11.24 -2.31
CA PRO A 159 -15.85 10.18 -2.41
C PRO A 159 -15.21 8.88 -2.93
N PRO A 160 -15.34 7.74 -2.22
CA PRO A 160 -14.68 6.50 -2.62
C PRO A 160 -15.02 6.05 -4.04
N THR A 161 -16.28 6.25 -4.46
CA THR A 161 -16.74 5.96 -5.83
C THR A 161 -16.00 6.77 -6.88
N GLN A 162 -15.72 8.06 -6.59
CA GLN A 162 -14.94 8.92 -7.47
C GLN A 162 -13.48 8.47 -7.53
N ALA A 163 -12.84 8.22 -6.37
CA ALA A 163 -11.45 7.81 -6.29
C ALA A 163 -11.21 6.48 -7.06
N VAL A 164 -12.09 5.51 -6.86
CA VAL A 164 -12.03 4.19 -7.51
C VAL A 164 -12.28 4.29 -9.02
N ARG A 165 -13.25 5.11 -9.44
CA ARG A 165 -13.51 5.34 -10.87
C ARG A 165 -12.29 5.93 -11.57
N LEU A 166 -11.70 6.98 -11.00
CA LEU A 166 -10.54 7.67 -11.57
C LEU A 166 -9.29 6.77 -11.62
N LEU A 167 -9.09 5.94 -10.58
CA LEU A 167 -8.04 4.92 -10.62
C LEU A 167 -8.29 3.89 -11.73
N GLY A 168 -9.52 3.37 -11.85
CA GLY A 168 -9.86 2.43 -12.91
C GLY A 168 -9.67 3.01 -14.32
N GLU A 169 -10.00 4.29 -14.52
CA GLU A 169 -9.72 5.02 -15.76
C GLU A 169 -8.23 5.10 -16.05
N ALA A 170 -7.41 5.50 -15.07
CA ALA A 170 -5.95 5.55 -15.22
C ALA A 170 -5.34 4.18 -15.56
N VAL A 171 -5.82 3.10 -14.95
CA VAL A 171 -5.37 1.74 -15.29
C VAL A 171 -5.77 1.37 -16.72
N ARG A 172 -7.03 1.60 -17.12
CA ARG A 172 -7.47 1.29 -18.50
C ARG A 172 -6.67 2.06 -19.54
N ASP A 173 -6.39 3.34 -19.29
CA ASP A 173 -5.60 4.16 -20.21
C ASP A 173 -4.20 3.56 -20.39
N LEU A 174 -3.49 3.24 -19.30
CA LEU A 174 -2.17 2.60 -19.38
C LEU A 174 -2.22 1.24 -20.11
N ARG A 175 -3.20 0.38 -19.78
CA ARG A 175 -3.38 -0.92 -20.45
C ARG A 175 -3.65 -0.76 -21.95
N THR A 176 -4.41 0.26 -22.35
CA THR A 176 -4.71 0.55 -23.77
C THR A 176 -3.44 0.86 -24.58
N PHE A 177 -2.41 1.42 -23.94
CA PHE A 177 -1.10 1.67 -24.55
C PHE A 177 -0.11 0.51 -24.37
N GLY A 178 -0.58 -0.68 -23.97
CA GLY A 178 0.25 -1.88 -23.84
C GLY A 178 1.11 -1.93 -22.57
N CYS A 179 0.90 -1.00 -21.63
CA CYS A 179 1.62 -0.99 -20.36
C CYS A 179 0.98 -1.99 -19.38
N GLU A 180 1.78 -2.84 -18.74
CA GLU A 180 1.32 -3.65 -17.60
C GLU A 180 1.12 -2.77 -16.37
N VAL A 181 0.11 -3.06 -15.54
CA VAL A 181 -0.21 -2.18 -14.40
C VAL A 181 -0.32 -2.96 -13.10
N VAL A 182 0.46 -2.55 -12.10
CA VAL A 182 0.39 -3.06 -10.74
C VAL A 182 0.04 -1.93 -9.78
N VAL A 183 -1.02 -2.10 -9.00
CA VAL A 183 -1.48 -1.09 -8.05
C VAL A 183 -1.23 -1.55 -6.62
N GLY A 184 -0.43 -0.77 -5.89
CA GLY A 184 -0.36 -0.83 -4.45
C GLY A 184 -1.60 -0.15 -3.84
N THR A 185 -2.54 -0.93 -3.31
CA THR A 185 -3.81 -0.39 -2.82
C THR A 185 -3.63 0.50 -1.59
N CYS A 186 -4.64 1.32 -1.28
CA CYS A 186 -4.66 2.22 -0.14
C CYS A 186 -4.16 1.53 1.15
N PRO A 187 -3.14 2.09 1.83
CA PRO A 187 -2.64 1.52 3.07
C PRO A 187 -3.67 1.64 4.20
N ASP A 188 -3.56 0.77 5.21
CA ASP A 188 -4.40 0.80 6.41
C ASP A 188 -4.02 1.99 7.31
N LEU A 189 -4.73 3.12 7.19
CA LEU A 189 -4.42 4.33 7.96
C LEU A 189 -4.64 4.18 9.47
N GLY A 190 -5.28 3.10 9.93
CA GLY A 190 -5.37 2.80 11.36
C GLY A 190 -4.09 2.23 11.96
N THR A 191 -3.02 2.02 11.18
CA THR A 191 -1.69 1.65 11.70
C THR A 191 -0.85 2.87 12.09
N ILE A 192 -1.25 4.07 11.67
CA ILE A 192 -0.55 5.32 11.97
C ILE A 192 -0.58 5.58 13.47
N LYS A 193 0.59 5.53 14.12
CA LYS A 193 0.75 5.59 15.58
C LYS A 193 0.09 6.82 16.23
N PRO A 194 0.21 8.04 15.65
CA PRO A 194 -0.52 9.22 16.14
C PRO A 194 -2.05 9.11 16.20
N VAL A 195 -2.67 8.21 15.42
CA VAL A 195 -4.13 8.08 15.37
C VAL A 195 -4.61 7.21 16.52
N ARG A 196 -5.39 7.78 17.44
CA ARG A 196 -5.95 7.10 18.63
C ARG A 196 -7.38 6.58 18.36
N PRO A 197 -7.86 5.58 19.11
CA PRO A 197 -9.26 5.17 19.07
C PRO A 197 -10.15 6.23 19.74
N PRO A 198 -11.33 6.56 19.16
CA PRO A 198 -12.03 5.82 18.11
C PRO A 198 -11.64 6.13 16.66
N LEU A 199 -10.94 7.24 16.38
CA LEU A 199 -10.59 7.64 15.01
C LEU A 199 -9.79 6.55 14.27
N ARG A 200 -8.93 5.82 14.98
CA ARG A 200 -8.14 4.70 14.44
C ARG A 200 -9.02 3.63 13.80
N TRP A 201 -10.14 3.29 14.42
CA TRP A 201 -11.04 2.25 13.93
C TRP A 201 -11.75 2.70 12.66
N LEU A 202 -12.18 3.96 12.63
CA LEU A 202 -12.80 4.56 11.46
C LEU A 202 -11.81 4.66 10.30
N ALA A 203 -10.59 5.16 10.56
CA ALA A 203 -9.53 5.27 9.56
C ALA A 203 -9.22 3.91 8.92
N ARG A 204 -9.03 2.87 9.74
CA ARG A 204 -8.83 1.48 9.29
C ARG A 204 -9.98 0.99 8.41
N ARG A 205 -11.22 1.21 8.85
CA ARG A 205 -12.41 0.76 8.13
C ARG A 205 -12.50 1.44 6.76
N VAL A 206 -12.39 2.76 6.72
CA VAL A 206 -12.51 3.55 5.48
C VAL A 206 -11.38 3.21 4.52
N SER A 207 -10.14 3.09 4.99
CA SER A 207 -9.01 2.76 4.12
C SER A 207 -9.11 1.35 3.55
N ARG A 208 -9.54 0.35 4.36
CA ARG A 208 -9.75 -1.03 3.87
C ARG A 208 -10.91 -1.13 2.89
N GLN A 209 -12.00 -0.39 3.11
CA GLN A 209 -13.11 -0.31 2.17
C GLN A 209 -12.67 0.29 0.84
N LEU A 210 -11.87 1.36 0.87
CA LEU A 210 -11.28 1.95 -0.34
C LEU A 210 -10.35 0.94 -1.04
N ALA A 211 -9.46 0.27 -0.31
CA ALA A 211 -8.54 -0.72 -0.86
C ALA A 211 -9.28 -1.87 -1.56
N ALA A 212 -10.33 -2.41 -0.95
CA ALA A 212 -11.16 -3.46 -1.57
C ALA A 212 -11.82 -2.96 -2.86
N ALA A 213 -12.37 -1.73 -2.86
CA ALA A 213 -12.98 -1.16 -4.05
C ALA A 213 -11.94 -0.87 -5.16
N GLN A 214 -10.72 -0.45 -4.80
CA GLN A 214 -9.60 -0.30 -5.73
C GLN A 214 -9.23 -1.65 -6.36
N THR A 215 -9.14 -2.74 -5.58
CA THR A 215 -8.87 -4.08 -6.11
C THR A 215 -9.86 -4.47 -7.19
N ILE A 216 -11.16 -4.29 -6.96
CA ILE A 216 -12.19 -4.63 -7.94
C ILE A 216 -11.96 -3.82 -9.22
N ALA A 217 -11.90 -2.48 -9.12
CA ALA A 217 -11.81 -1.62 -10.30
C ALA A 217 -10.51 -1.81 -11.10
N VAL A 218 -9.39 -2.07 -10.43
CA VAL A 218 -8.10 -2.29 -11.10
C VAL A 218 -8.09 -3.62 -11.83
N VAL A 219 -8.57 -4.70 -11.19
CA VAL A 219 -8.59 -6.02 -11.83
C VAL A 219 -9.56 -6.03 -13.01
N GLU A 220 -10.72 -5.37 -12.88
CA GLU A 220 -11.66 -5.20 -13.99
C GLU A 220 -11.10 -4.32 -15.13
N ALA A 221 -10.18 -3.40 -14.81
CA ALA A 221 -9.46 -2.60 -15.79
C ALA A 221 -8.28 -3.35 -16.44
N GLY A 222 -8.04 -4.61 -16.06
CA GLY A 222 -6.96 -5.43 -16.61
C GLY A 222 -5.60 -5.26 -15.91
N GLY A 223 -5.55 -4.61 -14.74
CA GLY A 223 -4.36 -4.52 -13.91
C GLY A 223 -4.31 -5.58 -12.81
N ARG A 224 -3.23 -5.56 -12.03
CA ARG A 224 -3.04 -6.39 -10.82
C ARG A 224 -3.03 -5.50 -9.59
N THR A 225 -3.44 -6.03 -8.44
CA THR A 225 -3.31 -5.31 -7.18
C THR A 225 -2.47 -6.06 -6.18
N VAL A 226 -1.70 -5.31 -5.39
CA VAL A 226 -0.97 -5.79 -4.23
C VAL A 226 -1.49 -5.02 -3.03
N SER A 227 -2.00 -5.76 -2.05
CA SER A 227 -2.42 -5.15 -0.79
C SER A 227 -1.19 -4.69 -0.01
N LEU A 228 -0.96 -3.39 -0.01
CA LEU A 228 0.01 -2.74 0.89
C LEU A 228 -0.59 -2.51 2.29
N GLY A 229 -1.85 -2.92 2.49
CA GLY A 229 -2.61 -2.73 3.71
C GLY A 229 -1.97 -3.47 4.88
N SER A 230 -1.23 -2.71 5.69
CA SER A 230 -0.37 -3.11 6.82
C SER A 230 0.95 -3.75 6.39
N LEU A 231 1.94 -2.97 5.99
CA LEU A 231 3.23 -3.51 5.51
C LEU A 231 3.92 -4.54 6.41
N LEU A 232 3.46 -4.79 7.65
CA LEU A 232 3.19 -6.12 8.22
C LEU A 232 1.91 -5.99 9.07
N GLY A 233 1.26 -7.08 9.49
CA GLY A 233 0.05 -7.05 10.32
C GLY A 233 0.24 -6.41 11.72
N PRO A 234 -0.30 -6.98 12.81
CA PRO A 234 -0.06 -6.50 14.19
C PRO A 234 1.44 -6.29 14.50
N GLU A 235 2.31 -7.07 13.85
CA GLU A 235 3.77 -7.03 13.97
C GLU A 235 4.42 -5.71 13.50
N PHE A 236 3.80 -4.93 12.60
CA PHE A 236 4.31 -3.61 12.18
C PHE A 236 3.80 -2.47 13.03
N ALA A 237 2.58 -2.59 13.58
CA ALA A 237 2.13 -1.67 14.63
C ALA A 237 3.09 -1.69 15.84
N ALA A 238 3.85 -2.79 15.99
CA ALA A 238 4.91 -2.97 16.97
C ALA A 238 6.32 -2.54 16.49
N ARG A 239 6.52 -2.18 15.21
CA ARG A 239 7.83 -1.81 14.64
C ARG A 239 7.87 -0.35 14.13
N PRO A 240 8.10 0.62 15.02
CA PRO A 240 8.14 2.04 14.65
C PRO A 240 9.26 2.40 13.67
N GLU A 241 10.28 1.55 13.51
CA GLU A 241 11.43 1.76 12.61
C GLU A 241 11.05 1.77 11.13
N LEU A 242 9.85 1.28 10.81
CA LEU A 242 9.35 1.18 9.44
C LEU A 242 8.60 2.44 8.99
N PHE A 243 8.46 3.41 9.89
CA PHE A 243 7.98 4.75 9.60
C PHE A 243 9.14 5.76 9.66
N ALA A 244 9.06 6.79 8.82
CA ALA A 244 9.96 7.93 8.86
C ALA A 244 9.75 8.75 10.14
N SER A 245 10.59 9.78 10.33
CA SER A 245 10.54 10.64 11.53
C SER A 245 9.20 11.33 11.74
N ASP A 246 8.39 11.49 10.69
CA ASP A 246 7.04 12.05 10.77
C ASP A 246 5.97 11.08 11.32
N ARG A 247 6.31 9.79 11.46
CA ARG A 247 5.43 8.73 11.94
C ARG A 247 4.22 8.47 11.01
N PHE A 248 4.34 8.85 9.74
CA PHE A 248 3.30 8.70 8.73
C PHE A 248 3.83 8.02 7.47
N HIS A 249 4.90 8.56 6.87
CA HIS A 249 5.48 7.96 5.66
C HIS A 249 6.35 6.75 6.00
N PRO A 250 6.53 5.80 5.06
CA PRO A 250 7.48 4.71 5.25
C PRO A 250 8.92 5.22 5.43
N SER A 251 9.70 4.54 6.26
CA SER A 251 11.16 4.70 6.30
C SER A 251 11.82 3.99 5.12
N ALA A 252 13.14 4.09 4.97
CA ALA A 252 13.88 3.31 3.97
C ALA A 252 13.60 1.79 4.09
N GLN A 253 13.50 1.26 5.32
CA GLN A 253 13.14 -0.15 5.54
C GLN A 253 11.67 -0.43 5.22
N GLY A 254 10.78 0.52 5.50
CA GLY A 254 9.37 0.45 5.10
C GLY A 254 9.20 0.38 3.58
N TYR A 255 9.92 1.23 2.84
CA TYR A 255 9.93 1.19 1.37
C TYR A 255 10.56 -0.07 0.81
N ALA A 256 11.65 -0.57 1.41
CA ALA A 256 12.22 -1.87 1.03
C ALA A 256 11.20 -3.00 1.18
N THR A 257 10.44 -3.00 2.27
CA THR A 257 9.38 -4.00 2.51
C THR A 257 8.26 -3.88 1.47
N ALA A 258 7.86 -2.65 1.13
CA ALA A 258 6.82 -2.39 0.12
C ALA A 258 7.26 -2.80 -1.29
N ALA A 259 8.46 -2.37 -1.71
CA ALA A 259 9.06 -2.73 -3.00
C ALA A 259 9.13 -4.26 -3.13
N MET A 260 9.59 -4.92 -2.08
CA MET A 260 9.63 -6.37 -2.03
C MET A 260 8.26 -7.03 -2.14
N ALA A 261 7.20 -6.49 -1.52
CA ALA A 261 5.85 -7.03 -1.67
C ALA A 261 5.31 -6.89 -3.11
N VAL A 262 5.70 -5.82 -3.81
CA VAL A 262 5.21 -5.48 -5.15
C VAL A 262 6.00 -6.20 -6.26
N LEU A 263 7.31 -6.41 -6.07
CA LEU A 263 8.23 -6.93 -7.09
C LEU A 263 7.74 -8.23 -7.75
N PRO A 264 7.29 -9.27 -7.02
CA PRO A 264 6.82 -10.51 -7.65
C PRO A 264 5.65 -10.30 -8.60
N SER A 265 4.75 -9.37 -8.29
CA SER A 265 3.59 -9.07 -9.14
C SER A 265 3.99 -8.27 -10.37
N VAL A 266 5.02 -7.42 -10.28
CA VAL A 266 5.63 -6.73 -11.43
C VAL A 266 6.31 -7.74 -12.36
N CYS A 267 7.15 -8.62 -11.82
CA CYS A 267 7.80 -9.68 -12.61
C CYS A 267 6.78 -10.60 -13.28
N ALA A 268 5.71 -10.98 -12.56
CA ALA A 268 4.66 -11.83 -13.09
C ALA A 268 3.76 -11.12 -14.11
N ALA A 269 3.68 -9.78 -14.10
CA ALA A 269 2.98 -9.01 -15.13
C ALA A 269 3.78 -8.96 -16.43
N LEU A 270 5.10 -8.92 -16.34
CA LEU A 270 6.03 -8.94 -17.46
C LEU A 270 6.43 -10.36 -17.91
N ASP A 271 5.79 -11.40 -17.39
CA ASP A 271 6.09 -12.81 -17.68
C ASP A 271 7.58 -13.19 -17.49
N LEU A 272 8.26 -12.58 -16.52
CA LEU A 272 9.68 -12.82 -16.23
C LEU A 272 9.94 -14.07 -15.38
N TRP A 273 8.90 -14.78 -14.96
CA TRP A 273 9.04 -16.02 -14.18
C TRP A 273 8.87 -17.20 -15.12
N PRO A 274 9.74 -18.23 -15.05
CA PRO A 274 9.57 -19.44 -15.83
C PRO A 274 8.17 -20.03 -15.58
N GLN A 275 7.42 -20.35 -16.64
CA GLN A 275 6.16 -21.09 -16.55
C GLN A 275 6.36 -22.57 -16.15
N GLU A 276 7.53 -22.94 -15.62
CA GLU A 276 7.70 -24.28 -15.07
C GLU A 276 6.67 -24.47 -13.98
N MET A 277 5.87 -25.53 -14.17
CA MET A 277 4.87 -26.07 -13.26
C MET A 277 5.56 -26.49 -11.96
N ALA A 278 6.05 -25.52 -11.19
CA ALA A 278 6.53 -25.76 -9.85
C ALA A 278 5.33 -26.31 -9.06
N PRO A 279 5.42 -27.52 -8.49
CA PRO A 279 4.38 -28.00 -7.60
C PRO A 279 4.16 -26.93 -6.51
N PRO A 280 2.92 -26.72 -6.04
CA PRO A 280 2.65 -25.67 -5.07
C PRO A 280 3.55 -25.87 -3.85
N GLU A 281 4.56 -25.02 -3.72
CA GLU A 281 5.44 -24.97 -2.57
C GLU A 281 4.55 -24.89 -1.31
N PRO A 282 4.77 -25.75 -0.30
CA PRO A 282 3.96 -25.75 0.91
C PRO A 282 4.08 -24.40 1.62
N GLY A 283 3.10 -23.52 1.36
CA GLY A 283 3.10 -22.12 1.80
C GLY A 283 2.47 -21.15 0.80
N ASN A 284 2.52 -21.42 -0.51
CA ASN A 284 1.89 -20.59 -1.53
C ASN A 284 0.40 -20.95 -1.66
N ARG A 285 -0.48 -20.28 -0.91
CA ARG A 285 -1.93 -20.48 -0.99
C ARG A 285 -2.49 -19.69 -2.16
N GLU A 286 -2.45 -20.28 -3.35
CA GLU A 286 -3.20 -19.79 -4.49
C GLU A 286 -4.66 -20.22 -4.36
N ALA A 287 -5.59 -19.28 -4.46
CA ALA A 287 -7.02 -19.56 -4.40
C ALA A 287 -7.77 -18.74 -5.45
N VAL A 288 -8.68 -19.39 -6.18
CA VAL A 288 -9.60 -18.71 -7.08
C VAL A 288 -10.88 -18.41 -6.30
N LEU A 289 -11.16 -17.13 -6.08
CA LEU A 289 -12.29 -16.66 -5.26
C LEU A 289 -13.20 -15.72 -6.07
N PRO A 290 -14.48 -15.59 -5.71
CA PRO A 290 -15.32 -14.53 -6.26
C PRO A 290 -14.68 -13.16 -6.03
N MET A 291 -14.72 -12.27 -7.02
CA MET A 291 -14.01 -10.98 -6.99
C MET A 291 -14.20 -10.19 -5.69
N ALA A 292 -15.44 -10.07 -5.20
CA ALA A 292 -15.73 -9.35 -3.96
C ALA A 292 -15.08 -9.99 -2.72
N VAL A 293 -15.00 -11.33 -2.68
CA VAL A 293 -14.36 -12.08 -1.60
C VAL A 293 -12.84 -11.94 -1.69
N ALA A 294 -12.28 -12.00 -2.90
CA ALA A 294 -10.86 -11.76 -3.13
C ALA A 294 -10.45 -10.35 -2.69
N ALA A 295 -11.21 -9.33 -3.08
CA ALA A 295 -10.98 -7.94 -2.70
C ALA A 295 -11.07 -7.72 -1.19
N ALA A 296 -12.10 -8.26 -0.53
CA ALA A 296 -12.23 -8.17 0.92
C ALA A 296 -11.10 -8.90 1.67
N THR A 297 -10.68 -10.07 1.17
CA THR A 297 -9.56 -10.84 1.74
C THR A 297 -8.25 -10.07 1.60
N ALA A 298 -7.97 -9.52 0.42
CA ALA A 298 -6.78 -8.72 0.16
C ALA A 298 -6.73 -7.44 1.00
N ALA A 299 -7.84 -6.72 1.12
CA ALA A 299 -7.92 -5.53 1.97
C ALA A 299 -7.68 -5.83 3.47
N GLY A 300 -7.87 -7.09 3.88
CA GLY A 300 -7.60 -7.55 5.23
C GLY A 300 -6.21 -8.12 5.47
N ARG A 301 -5.44 -8.44 4.41
CA ARG A 301 -4.19 -9.20 4.45
C ARG A 301 -3.13 -8.61 3.52
N SER A 302 -2.07 -8.07 4.09
CA SER A 302 -0.93 -7.50 3.38
C SER A 302 -0.21 -8.51 2.50
N GLY A 303 0.41 -8.02 1.43
CA GLY A 303 1.16 -8.86 0.48
C GLY A 303 0.29 -9.78 -0.37
N THR A 304 -1.04 -9.71 -0.20
CA THR A 304 -1.98 -10.44 -1.05
C THR A 304 -2.01 -9.80 -2.43
N GLU A 305 -1.62 -10.57 -3.44
CA GLU A 305 -1.79 -10.21 -4.85
C GLU A 305 -3.17 -10.68 -5.32
N VAL A 306 -3.86 -9.83 -6.07
CA VAL A 306 -5.12 -10.17 -6.76
C VAL A 306 -4.99 -9.84 -8.24
N ALA A 307 -5.23 -10.84 -9.08
CA ALA A 307 -5.28 -10.73 -10.53
C ALA A 307 -6.56 -11.40 -11.06
N SER A 308 -6.97 -11.09 -12.30
CA SER A 308 -8.15 -11.72 -12.89
C SER A 308 -7.91 -13.21 -13.08
N ALA A 309 -8.87 -14.05 -12.67
CA ALA A 309 -8.94 -15.45 -13.07
C ALA A 309 -10.05 -15.61 -14.12
N ILE A 310 -9.94 -16.64 -14.96
CA ILE A 310 -10.83 -16.95 -16.10
C ILE A 310 -12.31 -16.64 -15.80
N GLU A 311 -13.02 -16.04 -16.76
CA GLU A 311 -14.48 -15.80 -16.67
C GLU A 311 -15.21 -17.12 -16.43
N GLY A 312 -15.81 -17.28 -15.25
CA GLY A 312 -16.62 -18.46 -14.92
C GLY A 312 -17.97 -18.41 -15.62
N ALA A 313 -18.47 -19.57 -16.05
CA ALA A 313 -19.81 -19.72 -16.63
C ALA A 313 -20.88 -19.11 -15.69
N GLY A 314 -21.64 -18.13 -16.18
CA GLY A 314 -22.73 -17.47 -15.45
C GLY A 314 -22.49 -16.00 -15.05
N GLY A 315 -21.51 -15.31 -15.63
CA GLY A 315 -21.31 -13.87 -15.45
C GLY A 315 -20.72 -13.46 -14.09
N ARG A 316 -20.33 -14.42 -13.24
CA ARG A 316 -19.61 -14.18 -11.99
C ARG A 316 -18.10 -14.16 -12.28
N ARG A 317 -17.47 -13.00 -12.06
CA ARG A 317 -16.02 -12.80 -12.24
C ARG A 317 -15.25 -13.37 -11.05
N TRP A 318 -14.22 -14.14 -11.36
CA TRP A 318 -13.33 -14.78 -10.39
C TRP A 318 -11.97 -14.07 -10.40
N ALA A 319 -11.29 -14.11 -9.26
CA ALA A 319 -9.97 -13.53 -9.11
C ALA A 319 -9.02 -14.56 -8.50
N LEU A 320 -7.80 -14.61 -9.04
CA LEU A 320 -6.71 -15.37 -8.47
C LEU A 320 -6.12 -14.55 -7.32
N VAL A 321 -6.15 -15.14 -6.13
CA VAL A 321 -5.53 -14.60 -4.93
C VAL A 321 -4.24 -15.38 -4.70
N LYS A 322 -3.09 -14.70 -4.76
CA LYS A 322 -1.79 -15.29 -4.42
C LYS A 322 -1.32 -14.76 -3.08
N GLN A 323 -1.06 -15.68 -2.14
CA GLN A 323 -0.42 -15.38 -0.87
C GLN A 323 1.05 -15.75 -0.94
N ARG A 324 1.89 -14.76 -1.22
CA ARG A 324 3.34 -14.94 -1.21
C ARG A 324 3.84 -14.73 0.22
N LEU A 325 3.72 -15.78 1.05
CA LEU A 325 4.31 -15.82 2.39
C LEU A 325 5.82 -15.60 2.28
N ARG A 326 6.38 -14.71 3.10
CA ARG A 326 7.82 -14.54 3.23
C ARG A 326 8.29 -15.15 4.54
N PHE A 327 9.36 -15.93 4.45
CA PHE A 327 10.14 -16.34 5.61
C PHE A 327 10.53 -15.11 6.43
N ALA A 328 10.32 -15.19 7.73
CA ALA A 328 10.81 -14.19 8.67
C ALA A 328 12.32 -14.02 8.44
N LEU A 329 12.78 -12.77 8.36
CA LEU A 329 14.19 -12.49 8.61
C LEU A 329 14.52 -13.09 9.98
N PRO A 330 15.57 -13.92 10.12
CA PRO A 330 15.93 -14.46 11.42
C PRO A 330 16.02 -13.31 12.41
N ALA A 331 15.32 -13.46 13.55
CA ALA A 331 15.45 -12.54 14.66
C ALA A 331 16.94 -12.33 14.89
N GLY A 332 17.37 -11.06 14.92
CA GLY A 332 18.78 -10.72 15.07
C GLY A 332 19.37 -11.58 16.16
N ILE A 333 20.46 -12.28 15.81
CA ILE A 333 21.30 -12.97 16.77
C ILE A 333 21.62 -11.90 17.81
N GLY A 334 20.97 -12.00 18.99
CA GLY A 334 21.37 -11.22 20.15
C GLY A 334 22.86 -11.47 20.36
N PRO A 335 23.61 -10.53 20.95
CA PRO A 335 25.03 -10.75 21.16
C PRO A 335 25.17 -12.05 21.94
N ASP A 336 25.64 -13.11 21.26
CA ASP A 336 26.13 -14.29 21.91
C ASP A 336 27.23 -13.77 22.81
N THR A 337 26.96 -13.80 24.11
CA THR A 337 27.98 -13.80 25.14
C THR A 337 28.76 -15.09 24.95
N SER A 338 29.59 -15.14 23.91
CA SER A 338 30.69 -16.07 23.84
C SER A 338 31.70 -15.58 24.86
N ALA A 339 31.75 -16.32 25.97
CA ALA A 339 32.80 -16.23 26.95
C ALA A 339 34.15 -16.30 26.20
N SER A 340 34.81 -15.16 26.10
CA SER A 340 36.22 -15.07 25.77
C SER A 340 37.01 -15.65 26.94
N SER A 341 37.15 -16.98 26.97
CA SER A 341 38.20 -17.66 27.70
C SER A 341 39.51 -17.40 26.96
N HIS A 342 40.17 -16.30 27.28
CA HIS A 342 41.59 -16.15 27.04
C HIS A 342 42.34 -17.17 27.91
N PRO A 343 43.20 -18.04 27.36
CA PRO A 343 44.25 -18.65 28.16
C PRO A 343 45.33 -17.58 28.42
N GLU A 344 45.67 -17.39 29.69
CA GLU A 344 46.81 -16.58 30.12
C GLU A 344 48.12 -17.09 29.50
N PRO A 345 49.07 -16.21 29.15
CA PRO A 345 50.42 -16.60 28.80
C PRO A 345 51.21 -16.93 30.07
N ASP A 346 51.65 -18.18 30.13
CA ASP A 346 52.60 -18.76 31.07
C ASP A 346 53.89 -17.92 31.16
N ASP A 347 54.07 -17.19 32.27
CA ASP A 347 55.31 -16.52 32.66
C ASP A 347 56.05 -17.43 33.66
N ALA A 348 56.58 -18.55 33.18
CA ALA A 348 57.47 -19.42 33.94
C ALA A 348 58.92 -18.90 33.85
N ARG A 349 59.27 -18.00 34.77
CA ARG A 349 60.67 -17.79 35.17
C ARG A 349 61.13 -18.96 36.03
N THR A 350 62.15 -19.65 35.51
CA THR A 350 63.39 -20.10 36.19
C THR A 350 63.38 -20.12 37.73
N THR A 351 63.62 -21.29 38.35
CA THR A 351 64.87 -21.61 39.08
C THR A 351 64.86 -23.03 39.65
N TRP A 352 66.01 -23.68 39.49
CA TRP A 352 66.61 -24.80 40.21
C TRP A 352 66.12 -25.07 41.64
N GLU A 353 65.72 -26.31 41.92
CA GLU A 353 66.34 -27.29 42.85
C GLU A 353 65.64 -28.65 42.74
#